data_AF-A0AAV6D1A3-F1
#
_entry.id   AF-A0AAV6D1A3-F1
#
_cell.length_a   1.000
_cell.length_b   1.000
_cell.length_c   1.000
_cell.angle_alpha   90.00
_cell.angle_beta   90.00
_cell.angle_gamma   90.00
#
_symmetry.space_group_name_H-M   'P 1'
#
loop_
_entity.id
_entity.type
_entity.pdbx_description
1 polymer ?
#
loop_
_entity_poly.entity_id
_entity_poly.type
_entity_poly.pdbx_seq_one_letter_code
_entity_poly.pdbx_strand_id
1 'polypeptide(L)'
;MPKWIKFFIAVLLLPICAGAAMALWKVLRASGTADTTWIPFLGGAACWCVIFFLLPKPMWIYVFGHELTHALWTWLFGGKVKRMKVTSSGGHVVVSKTNFLITLAPYFFPLYVVIVIAAFAIGHFIWDWKNYFVYFHLLVGAAYGFHVTLTFHTLQTRQSDITSQGYLFSAVIIFLGNVAVLLFGIPLLTAKVGLLNAFRWLFECTGMIFHGLQKLL
;
A
#
# COMPACT_ATOMS: atom_id res chain seq x y z
N MET A 1 -4.66 21.35 10.75
CA MET A 1 -5.87 21.45 9.90
C MET A 1 -7.05 20.77 10.59
N PRO A 2 -8.16 21.48 10.83
CA PRO A 2 -9.39 20.92 11.41
C PRO A 2 -9.97 19.74 10.61
N LYS A 3 -10.69 18.84 11.30
CA LYS A 3 -11.28 17.64 10.69
C LYS A 3 -12.36 17.95 9.64
N TRP A 4 -13.12 19.04 9.81
CA TRP A 4 -14.15 19.44 8.86
C TRP A 4 -13.56 19.85 7.50
N ILE A 5 -12.41 20.53 7.47
CA ILE A 5 -11.69 20.83 6.22
C ILE A 5 -11.25 19.54 5.54
N LYS A 6 -10.68 18.60 6.31
CA LYS A 6 -10.30 17.28 5.80
C LYS A 6 -11.49 16.51 5.22
N PHE A 7 -12.66 16.63 5.81
CA PHE A 7 -13.88 16.03 5.30
C PHE A 7 -14.23 16.56 3.90
N PHE A 8 -14.25 17.89 3.72
CA PHE A 8 -14.50 18.47 2.40
C PHE A 8 -13.45 18.06 1.36
N ILE A 9 -12.17 18.06 1.74
CA ILE A 9 -11.09 17.55 0.88
C ILE A 9 -11.37 16.10 0.49
N ALA A 10 -11.77 15.25 1.44
CA ALA A 10 -12.05 13.84 1.18
C ALA A 10 -13.22 13.66 0.20
N VAL A 11 -14.29 14.45 0.33
CA VAL A 11 -15.42 14.45 -0.61
C VAL A 11 -14.96 14.81 -2.03
N LEU A 12 -14.14 15.86 -2.17
CA LEU A 12 -13.59 16.29 -3.46
C LEU A 12 -12.64 15.25 -4.09
N LEU A 13 -12.06 14.37 -3.29
CA LEU A 13 -11.17 13.30 -3.74
C LEU A 13 -11.92 12.01 -4.16
N LEU A 14 -13.21 11.86 -3.85
CA LEU A 14 -13.99 10.67 -4.22
C LEU A 14 -14.03 10.40 -5.75
N PRO A 15 -14.22 11.42 -6.62
CA PRO A 15 -14.12 11.22 -8.07
C PRO A 15 -12.76 10.67 -8.51
N ILE A 16 -11.68 11.11 -7.86
CA ILE A 16 -10.32 10.62 -8.13
C ILE A 16 -10.18 9.16 -7.68
N CYS A 17 -10.80 8.77 -6.55
CA CYS A 17 -10.82 7.36 -6.12
C CYS A 17 -11.47 6.46 -7.18
N ALA A 18 -12.61 6.88 -7.75
CA ALA A 18 -13.28 6.15 -8.82
C ALA A 18 -12.40 6.03 -10.07
N GLY A 19 -11.79 7.14 -10.51
CA GLY A 19 -10.86 7.16 -11.64
C GLY A 19 -9.65 6.25 -11.41
N ALA A 20 -9.07 6.28 -10.21
CA ALA A 20 -7.94 5.44 -9.83
C ALA A 20 -8.31 3.94 -9.81
N ALA A 21 -9.50 3.59 -9.31
CA ALA A 21 -10.01 2.22 -9.35
C ALA A 21 -10.16 1.70 -10.80
N MET A 22 -10.72 2.52 -11.69
CA MET A 22 -10.85 2.18 -13.11
C MET A 22 -9.49 2.04 -13.80
N ALA A 23 -8.52 2.90 -13.49
CA ALA A 23 -7.17 2.81 -14.02
C ALA A 23 -6.46 1.53 -13.55
N LEU A 24 -6.57 1.20 -12.25
CA LEU A 24 -6.04 -0.05 -11.71
C LEU A 24 -6.68 -1.27 -12.38
N TRP A 25 -7.98 -1.23 -12.64
CA TRP A 25 -8.66 -2.30 -13.39
C TRP A 25 -8.09 -2.49 -14.80
N LYS A 26 -7.81 -1.39 -15.53
CA LYS A 26 -7.14 -1.46 -16.83
C LYS A 26 -5.74 -2.07 -16.73
N VAL A 27 -4.95 -1.67 -15.73
CA VAL A 27 -3.61 -2.25 -15.45
C VAL A 27 -3.70 -3.74 -15.19
N LEU A 28 -4.62 -4.19 -14.32
CA LEU A 28 -4.82 -5.60 -14.03
C LEU A 28 -5.15 -6.40 -15.30
N ARG A 29 -6.09 -5.92 -16.13
CA ARG A 29 -6.46 -6.58 -17.39
C ARG A 29 -5.32 -6.64 -18.41
N ALA A 30 -4.48 -5.61 -18.45
CA ALA A 30 -3.37 -5.52 -19.40
C ALA A 30 -2.08 -6.22 -18.91
N SER A 31 -2.05 -6.68 -17.65
CA SER A 31 -0.84 -7.22 -17.01
C SER A 31 -0.50 -8.68 -17.37
N GLY A 32 -1.17 -9.25 -18.39
CA GLY A 32 -0.80 -10.52 -19.02
C GLY A 32 -1.38 -11.79 -18.39
N THR A 33 -0.97 -12.94 -18.92
CA THR A 33 -1.35 -14.29 -18.45
C THR A 33 -0.43 -14.79 -17.31
N ALA A 34 -0.81 -15.92 -16.71
CA ALA A 34 -0.52 -16.28 -15.32
C ALA A 34 0.93 -16.73 -15.01
N ASP A 35 1.80 -16.83 -16.01
CA ASP A 35 2.78 -17.92 -16.08
C ASP A 35 3.94 -17.81 -15.06
N THR A 36 4.63 -16.66 -14.96
CA THR A 36 5.83 -16.51 -14.11
C THR A 36 5.74 -15.42 -13.03
N THR A 37 4.78 -14.51 -13.13
CA THR A 37 4.57 -13.44 -12.14
C THR A 37 3.33 -13.70 -11.29
N TRP A 38 2.18 -13.93 -11.92
CA TRP A 38 0.89 -14.02 -11.22
C TRP A 38 0.71 -15.33 -10.45
N ILE A 39 1.04 -16.50 -11.02
CA ILE A 39 0.93 -17.78 -10.29
C ILE A 39 1.77 -17.75 -9.01
N PRO A 40 3.07 -17.40 -9.03
CA PRO A 40 3.85 -17.38 -7.80
C PRO A 40 3.35 -16.30 -6.84
N PHE A 41 3.01 -15.10 -7.32
CA PHE A 41 2.45 -14.04 -6.46
C PHE A 41 1.17 -14.48 -5.75
N LEU A 42 0.21 -15.02 -6.49
CA LEU A 42 -1.05 -15.51 -5.91
C LEU A 42 -0.82 -16.72 -5.01
N GLY A 43 0.12 -17.60 -5.35
CA GLY A 43 0.55 -18.71 -4.49
C GLY A 43 1.10 -18.21 -3.15
N GLY A 44 1.95 -17.17 -3.17
CA GLY A 44 2.49 -16.55 -1.98
C GLY A 44 1.41 -15.91 -1.10
N ALA A 45 0.49 -15.17 -1.73
CA ALA A 45 -0.65 -14.58 -1.05
C ALA A 45 -1.56 -15.67 -0.44
N ALA A 46 -1.80 -16.77 -1.16
CA ALA A 46 -2.58 -17.91 -0.66
C ALA A 46 -1.89 -18.59 0.53
N CYS A 47 -0.58 -18.86 0.45
CA CYS A 47 0.21 -19.40 1.56
C CYS A 47 0.09 -18.50 2.80
N TRP A 48 0.17 -17.19 2.62
CA TRP A 48 -0.04 -16.25 3.71
C TRP A 48 -1.47 -16.31 4.27
N CYS A 49 -2.50 -16.37 3.42
CA CYS A 49 -3.88 -16.50 3.87
C CYS A 49 -4.08 -17.75 4.74
N VAL A 50 -3.47 -18.87 4.37
CA VAL A 50 -3.47 -20.09 5.21
C VAL A 50 -2.88 -19.80 6.58
N ILE A 51 -1.72 -19.14 6.66
CA ILE A 51 -1.10 -18.73 7.93
C ILE A 51 -2.05 -17.80 8.71
N PHE A 52 -2.63 -16.80 8.06
CA PHE A 52 -3.47 -15.80 8.71
C PHE A 52 -4.75 -16.38 9.34
N PHE A 53 -5.37 -17.35 8.67
CA PHE A 53 -6.61 -17.98 9.14
C PHE A 53 -6.37 -19.16 10.08
N LEU A 54 -5.30 -19.94 9.89
CA LEU A 54 -5.08 -21.19 10.64
C LEU A 54 -4.06 -21.07 11.78
N LEU A 55 -3.17 -20.06 11.76
CA LEU A 55 -2.13 -19.89 12.78
C LEU A 55 -2.31 -18.59 13.60
N PRO A 56 -1.66 -18.48 14.77
CA PRO A 56 -1.64 -17.23 15.53
C PRO A 56 -1.08 -16.08 14.69
N LYS A 57 -1.81 -14.96 14.65
CA LYS A 57 -1.43 -13.78 13.88
C LYS A 57 -0.11 -13.22 14.44
N PRO A 58 0.92 -12.99 13.61
CA PRO A 58 2.22 -12.47 14.05
C PRO A 58 2.15 -10.96 14.35
N MET A 59 1.35 -10.58 15.35
CA MET A 59 1.05 -9.18 15.67
C MET A 59 2.30 -8.37 16.01
N TRP A 60 3.31 -8.97 16.63
CA TRP A 60 4.57 -8.28 16.92
C TRP A 60 5.29 -7.81 15.65
N ILE A 61 5.34 -8.66 14.61
CA ILE A 61 5.94 -8.30 13.33
C ILE A 61 5.13 -7.17 12.70
N TYR A 62 3.79 -7.28 12.71
CA TYR A 62 2.94 -6.22 12.20
C TYR A 62 3.17 -4.88 12.90
N VAL A 63 3.14 -4.85 14.24
CA VAL A 63 3.32 -3.62 15.02
C VAL A 63 4.72 -3.05 14.79
N PHE A 64 5.76 -3.89 14.70
CA PHE A 64 7.10 -3.45 14.35
C PHE A 64 7.11 -2.73 13.00
N GLY A 65 6.54 -3.35 11.97
CA GLY A 65 6.45 -2.76 10.64
C GLY A 65 5.62 -1.49 10.60
N HIS A 66 4.57 -1.41 11.41
CA HIS A 66 3.71 -0.23 11.56
C HIS A 66 4.50 0.97 12.09
N GLU A 67 5.15 0.80 13.24
CA GLU A 67 5.97 1.85 13.87
C GLU A 67 7.19 2.22 13.02
N LEU A 68 7.86 1.23 12.41
CA LEU A 68 8.98 1.48 11.51
C LEU A 68 8.54 2.29 10.28
N THR A 69 7.32 2.05 9.77
CA THR A 69 6.78 2.84 8.66
C THR A 69 6.57 4.30 9.06
N HIS A 70 6.07 4.59 10.27
CA HIS A 70 6.01 5.96 10.77
C HIS A 70 7.40 6.62 10.81
N ALA A 71 8.40 5.90 11.35
CA ALA A 71 9.76 6.41 11.44
C ALA A 71 10.37 6.72 10.07
N LEU A 72 10.24 5.80 9.10
CA LEU A 72 10.72 5.97 7.74
C LEU A 72 10.07 7.19 7.07
N TRP A 73 8.75 7.32 7.17
CA TRP A 73 8.04 8.46 6.60
C TRP A 73 8.40 9.76 7.32
N THR A 74 8.62 9.75 8.64
CA THR A 74 9.14 10.93 9.34
C THR A 74 10.49 11.38 8.77
N TRP A 75 11.43 10.46 8.52
CA TRP A 75 12.71 10.81 7.91
C TRP A 75 12.54 11.35 6.49
N LEU A 76 11.70 10.73 5.66
CA LEU A 76 11.41 11.22 4.30
C LEU A 76 10.85 12.65 4.28
N PHE A 77 10.13 13.05 5.33
CA PHE A 77 9.60 14.41 5.48
C PHE A 77 10.53 15.35 6.28
N GLY A 78 11.80 14.96 6.48
CA GLY A 78 12.83 15.77 7.16
C GLY A 78 12.65 15.88 8.67
N GLY A 79 11.91 14.96 9.28
CA GLY A 79 11.78 14.85 10.73
C GLY A 79 12.85 13.96 11.36
N LYS A 80 12.87 13.91 12.69
CA LYS A 80 13.74 13.04 13.51
C LYS A 80 12.91 12.06 14.32
N VAL A 81 13.41 10.85 14.47
CA VAL A 81 12.85 9.82 15.36
C VAL A 81 13.61 9.88 16.68
N LYS A 82 12.92 10.17 17.78
CA LYS A 82 13.53 10.32 19.11
C LYS A 82 13.51 9.02 19.91
N ARG A 83 12.43 8.26 19.79
CA ARG A 83 12.23 6.98 20.50
C ARG A 83 11.25 6.13 19.71
N MET A 84 11.49 4.83 19.70
CA MET A 84 10.58 3.83 19.15
C MET A 84 10.42 2.73 20.20
N LYS A 85 9.17 2.35 20.52
CA LYS A 85 8.87 1.22 21.37
C LYS A 85 7.85 0.34 20.68
N VAL A 86 8.15 -0.96 20.60
CA VAL A 86 7.32 -1.95 19.92
C VAL A 86 7.07 -3.11 20.87
N THR A 87 5.80 -3.47 21.06
CA THR A 87 5.38 -4.69 21.78
C THR A 87 4.34 -5.45 20.95
N SER A 88 4.02 -6.67 21.36
CA SER A 88 2.97 -7.47 20.71
C SER A 88 1.55 -6.90 20.90
N SER A 89 1.37 -6.05 21.92
CA SER A 89 0.08 -5.41 22.27
C SER A 89 -0.07 -4.01 21.67
N GLY A 90 0.97 -3.46 21.03
CA GLY A 90 0.95 -2.12 20.45
C GLY A 90 2.34 -1.48 20.37
N GLY A 91 2.42 -0.33 19.72
CA GLY A 91 3.66 0.40 19.52
C GLY A 91 3.44 1.89 19.67
N HIS A 92 4.54 2.64 19.79
CA HIS A 92 4.53 4.07 19.52
C HIS A 92 5.92 4.55 19.09
N VAL A 93 5.93 5.48 18.14
CA VAL A 93 7.12 6.26 17.77
C VAL A 93 6.96 7.70 18.20
N VAL A 94 7.96 8.21 18.92
CA VAL A 94 8.08 9.63 19.24
C VAL A 94 8.88 10.30 18.14
N VAL A 95 8.22 11.16 17.37
CA VAL A 95 8.78 11.84 16.20
C VAL A 95 8.77 13.36 16.39
N SER A 96 9.70 14.07 15.75
CA SER A 96 9.77 15.54 15.83
C SER A 96 8.79 16.25 14.89
N LYS A 97 8.25 15.52 13.90
CA LYS A 97 7.37 16.05 12.86
C LYS A 97 6.32 14.99 12.51
N THR A 98 5.08 15.43 12.37
CA THR A 98 3.95 14.58 11.96
C THR A 98 3.08 15.31 10.95
N ASN A 99 2.50 14.56 10.02
CA ASN A 99 1.50 15.02 9.06
C ASN A 99 0.61 13.81 8.71
N PHE A 100 -0.48 14.05 7.98
CA PHE A 100 -1.44 12.96 7.69
C PHE A 100 -0.84 11.82 6.86
N LEU A 101 0.15 12.07 6.01
CA LEU A 101 0.83 11.01 5.26
C LEU A 101 1.68 10.16 6.19
N ILE A 102 2.46 10.77 7.08
CA ILE A 102 3.22 10.03 8.11
C ILE A 102 2.28 9.19 8.98
N THR A 103 1.16 9.78 9.44
CA THR A 103 0.18 9.10 10.30
C THR A 103 -0.57 7.97 9.59
N LEU A 104 -0.82 8.08 8.29
CA LEU A 104 -1.59 7.06 7.55
C LEU A 104 -0.69 6.10 6.75
N ALA A 105 0.61 6.35 6.67
CA ALA A 105 1.56 5.54 5.92
C ALA A 105 1.50 4.05 6.21
N PRO A 106 1.42 3.57 7.46
CA PRO A 106 1.39 2.13 7.75
C PRO A 106 0.22 1.39 7.10
N TYR A 107 -0.88 2.09 6.79
CA TYR A 107 -2.10 1.51 6.24
C TYR A 107 -2.09 1.42 4.71
N PHE A 108 -1.13 2.06 4.04
CA PHE A 108 -1.03 2.01 2.57
C PHE A 108 0.38 1.72 2.04
N PHE A 109 1.42 1.85 2.85
CA PHE A 109 2.80 1.57 2.47
C PHE A 109 3.17 0.15 2.91
N PRO A 110 3.32 -0.82 1.98
CA PRO A 110 3.60 -2.20 2.31
C PRO A 110 5.10 -2.40 2.60
N LEU A 111 5.55 -1.98 3.78
CA LEU A 111 6.97 -1.99 4.17
C LEU A 111 7.68 -3.33 3.87
N TYR A 112 7.05 -4.45 4.21
CA TYR A 112 7.66 -5.77 3.98
C TYR A 112 7.78 -6.13 2.50
N VAL A 113 6.87 -5.67 1.65
CA VAL A 113 7.02 -5.82 0.19
C VAL A 113 8.23 -5.02 -0.29
N VAL A 114 8.40 -3.79 0.19
CA VAL A 114 9.56 -2.95 -0.14
C VAL A 114 10.86 -3.59 0.31
N ILE A 115 10.92 -4.18 1.50
CA ILE A 115 12.09 -4.91 1.99
C ILE A 115 12.41 -6.11 1.09
N VAL A 116 11.40 -6.91 0.71
CA VAL A 116 11.59 -8.05 -0.20
C VAL A 116 12.13 -7.58 -1.55
N ILE A 117 11.57 -6.51 -2.12
CA ILE A 117 12.04 -5.92 -3.38
C ILE A 117 13.48 -5.42 -3.27
N ALA A 118 13.81 -4.68 -2.21
CA ALA A 118 15.15 -4.15 -2.00
C ALA A 118 16.18 -5.28 -1.84
N ALA A 119 15.86 -6.30 -1.03
CA ALA A 119 16.73 -7.45 -0.83
C ALA A 119 16.97 -8.21 -2.14
N PHE A 120 15.91 -8.45 -2.93
CA PHE A 120 16.03 -9.11 -4.22
C PHE A 120 16.82 -8.27 -5.24
N ALA A 121 16.59 -6.96 -5.30
CA ALA A 121 17.31 -6.05 -6.20
C ALA A 121 18.82 -6.01 -5.88
N ILE A 122 19.18 -5.91 -4.60
CA ILE A 122 20.59 -5.95 -4.16
C ILE A 122 21.20 -7.31 -4.53
N GLY A 123 20.52 -8.41 -4.21
CA GLY A 123 21.06 -9.73 -4.52
C GLY A 123 21.14 -10.03 -6.01
N HIS A 124 20.18 -9.56 -6.79
CA HIS A 124 20.23 -9.65 -8.25
C HIS A 124 21.41 -8.83 -8.82
N PHE A 125 21.68 -7.65 -8.28
CA PHE A 125 22.81 -6.82 -8.68
C PHE A 125 24.17 -7.47 -8.38
N ILE A 126 24.30 -8.16 -7.25
CA ILE A 126 25.59 -8.77 -6.83
C ILE A 126 25.80 -10.16 -7.44
N TRP A 127 24.74 -10.98 -7.53
CA TRP A 127 24.83 -12.43 -7.83
C TRP A 127 23.98 -12.89 -9.02
N ASP A 128 23.37 -11.98 -9.80
CA ASP A 128 22.52 -12.30 -10.96
C ASP A 128 21.39 -13.32 -10.66
N TRP A 129 20.53 -12.99 -9.70
CA TRP A 129 19.41 -13.82 -9.24
C TRP A 129 18.25 -14.06 -10.24
N LYS A 130 18.50 -14.08 -11.55
CA LYS A 130 17.46 -14.35 -12.58
C LYS A 130 16.71 -15.65 -12.31
N ASN A 131 17.41 -16.69 -11.86
CA ASN A 131 16.78 -17.99 -11.60
C ASN A 131 15.84 -17.98 -10.38
N TYR A 132 15.83 -16.91 -9.59
CA TYR A 132 15.03 -16.78 -8.37
C TYR A 132 13.79 -15.90 -8.54
N PHE A 133 13.44 -15.45 -9.75
CA PHE A 133 12.26 -14.61 -10.00
C PHE A 133 10.96 -15.25 -9.49
N VAL A 134 10.80 -16.56 -9.59
CA VAL A 134 9.60 -17.26 -9.08
C VAL A 134 9.47 -17.08 -7.56
N TYR A 135 10.56 -17.29 -6.81
CA TYR A 135 10.58 -17.10 -5.36
C TYR A 135 10.42 -15.64 -4.96
N PHE A 136 10.98 -14.71 -5.75
CA PHE A 136 10.74 -13.28 -5.57
C PHE A 136 9.25 -12.94 -5.64
N HIS A 137 8.57 -13.35 -6.71
CA HIS A 137 7.14 -13.10 -6.86
C HIS A 137 6.31 -13.79 -5.76
N LEU A 138 6.68 -15.01 -5.36
CA LEU A 138 6.09 -15.71 -4.22
C LEU A 138 6.21 -14.91 -2.92
N LEU A 139 7.40 -14.41 -2.59
CA LEU A 139 7.64 -13.63 -1.38
C LEU A 139 6.94 -12.26 -1.42
N VAL A 140 6.91 -11.60 -2.58
CA VAL A 140 6.15 -10.35 -2.77
C VAL A 140 4.66 -10.59 -2.56
N GLY A 141 4.12 -11.70 -3.09
CA GLY A 141 2.75 -12.13 -2.86
C GLY A 141 2.43 -12.37 -1.40
N ALA A 142 3.28 -13.11 -0.70
CA ALA A 142 3.13 -13.37 0.73
C ALA A 142 3.22 -12.09 1.57
N ALA A 143 4.19 -11.22 1.29
CA ALA A 143 4.36 -9.95 2.00
C ALA A 143 3.22 -8.95 1.71
N TYR A 144 2.68 -8.95 0.50
CA TYR A 144 1.52 -8.12 0.15
C TYR A 144 0.24 -8.66 0.81
N GLY A 145 0.04 -9.98 0.80
CA GLY A 145 -1.02 -10.64 1.56
C GLY A 145 -0.93 -10.29 3.06
N PHE A 146 0.27 -10.34 3.64
CA PHE A 146 0.55 -9.90 5.01
C PHE A 146 0.09 -8.48 5.26
N HIS A 147 0.48 -7.55 4.38
CA HIS A 147 0.10 -6.16 4.52
C HIS A 147 -1.42 -5.98 4.48
N VAL A 148 -2.10 -6.57 3.49
CA VAL A 148 -3.54 -6.39 3.29
C VAL A 148 -4.35 -7.01 4.43
N THR A 149 -4.12 -8.28 4.79
CA THR A 149 -4.98 -8.95 5.77
C THR A 149 -4.79 -8.40 7.19
N LEU A 150 -3.56 -8.05 7.58
CA LEU A 150 -3.32 -7.49 8.92
C LEU A 150 -3.73 -6.02 9.01
N THR A 151 -3.60 -5.24 7.93
CA THR A 151 -4.19 -3.90 7.87
C THR A 151 -5.71 -3.99 7.98
N PHE A 152 -6.37 -4.89 7.24
CA PHE A 152 -7.80 -5.11 7.38
C PHE A 152 -8.18 -5.49 8.82
N HIS A 153 -7.44 -6.42 9.43
CA HIS A 153 -7.67 -6.84 10.82
C HIS A 153 -7.56 -5.68 11.82
N THR A 154 -6.56 -4.81 11.71
CA THR A 154 -6.40 -3.69 12.64
C THR A 154 -7.41 -2.58 12.42
N LEU A 155 -7.85 -2.38 11.18
CA LEU A 155 -8.93 -1.45 10.82
C LEU A 155 -10.29 -1.83 11.42
N GLN A 156 -10.50 -3.09 11.84
CA GLN A 156 -11.70 -3.52 12.56
C GLN A 156 -11.77 -2.95 13.99
N THR A 157 -10.69 -2.36 14.49
CA THR A 157 -10.62 -1.74 15.81
C THR A 157 -10.37 -0.23 15.69
N ARG A 158 -10.68 0.52 16.75
CA ARG A 158 -10.53 1.98 16.74
C ARG A 158 -9.06 2.40 16.80
N GLN A 159 -8.51 2.83 15.66
CA GLN A 159 -7.14 3.34 15.58
C GLN A 159 -7.06 4.86 15.84
N SER A 160 -6.12 5.27 16.70
CA SER A 160 -5.83 6.68 16.99
C SER A 160 -5.36 7.42 15.73
N ASP A 161 -4.54 6.78 14.89
CA ASP A 161 -4.07 7.33 13.62
C ASP A 161 -5.22 7.76 12.72
N ILE A 162 -6.23 6.91 12.57
CA ILE A 162 -7.40 7.15 11.73
C ILE A 162 -8.29 8.22 12.34
N THR A 163 -8.65 8.03 13.61
CA THR A 163 -9.58 8.94 14.29
C THR A 163 -9.02 10.35 14.47
N SER A 164 -7.69 10.50 14.54
CA SER A 164 -7.01 11.81 14.58
C SER A 164 -7.16 12.58 13.27
N GLN A 165 -7.23 11.90 12.11
CA GLN A 165 -7.38 12.53 10.80
C GLN A 165 -8.86 12.65 10.36
N GLY A 166 -9.74 11.79 10.86
CA GLY A 166 -11.15 11.70 10.48
C GLY A 166 -11.39 10.54 9.51
N TYR A 167 -12.43 9.75 9.75
CA TYR A 167 -12.65 8.46 9.08
C TYR A 167 -12.70 8.55 7.55
N LEU A 168 -13.52 9.44 6.98
CA LEU A 168 -13.65 9.56 5.53
C LEU A 168 -12.33 9.98 4.87
N PHE A 169 -11.65 10.97 5.45
CA PHE A 169 -10.36 11.43 4.93
C PHE A 169 -9.30 10.33 5.01
N SER A 170 -9.20 9.62 6.14
CA SER A 170 -8.31 8.47 6.25
C SER A 170 -8.63 7.39 5.23
N ALA A 171 -9.90 7.01 5.07
CA ALA A 171 -10.31 5.98 4.11
C ALA A 171 -9.90 6.34 2.67
N VAL A 172 -10.14 7.58 2.25
CA VAL A 172 -9.76 8.08 0.93
C VAL A 172 -8.25 8.05 0.72
N ILE A 173 -7.45 8.54 1.68
CA ILE A 173 -5.99 8.55 1.55
C ILE A 173 -5.42 7.14 1.57
N ILE A 174 -5.92 6.26 2.44
CA ILE A 174 -5.51 4.85 2.51
C ILE A 174 -5.83 4.14 1.19
N PHE A 175 -7.03 4.37 0.64
CA PHE A 175 -7.45 3.81 -0.63
C PHE A 175 -6.55 4.28 -1.77
N LEU A 176 -6.38 5.59 -1.94
CA LEU A 176 -5.53 6.16 -2.99
C LEU A 176 -4.08 5.71 -2.87
N GLY A 177 -3.55 5.62 -1.65
CA GLY A 177 -2.20 5.09 -1.40
C GLY A 177 -2.04 3.64 -1.84
N ASN A 178 -2.98 2.76 -1.46
CA ASN A 178 -2.95 1.35 -1.88
C ASN A 178 -3.13 1.19 -3.39
N VAL A 179 -4.04 1.96 -3.99
CA VAL A 179 -4.22 1.96 -5.45
C VAL A 179 -2.96 2.44 -6.14
N ALA A 180 -2.29 3.50 -5.65
CA ALA A 180 -1.02 3.96 -6.21
C ALA A 180 0.07 2.88 -6.13
N VAL A 181 0.21 2.21 -4.99
CA VAL A 181 1.14 1.07 -4.82
C VAL A 181 0.90 0.00 -5.88
N LEU A 182 -0.36 -0.38 -6.11
CA LEU A 182 -0.69 -1.40 -7.11
C LEU A 182 -0.53 -0.90 -8.55
N LEU A 183 -0.98 0.33 -8.82
CA LEU A 183 -0.98 0.95 -10.14
C LEU A 183 0.45 1.06 -10.70
N PHE A 184 1.46 1.24 -9.85
CA PHE A 184 2.86 1.27 -10.25
C PHE A 184 3.60 -0.06 -9.98
N GLY A 185 3.22 -0.79 -8.93
CA GLY A 185 3.82 -2.06 -8.58
C GLY A 185 3.57 -3.16 -9.61
N ILE A 186 2.34 -3.29 -10.12
CA ILE A 186 1.99 -4.31 -11.12
C ILE A 186 2.77 -4.13 -12.43
N PRO A 187 2.84 -2.92 -13.02
CA PRO A 187 3.73 -2.64 -14.16
C PRO A 187 5.17 -3.05 -13.92
N LEU A 188 5.74 -2.72 -12.76
CA LEU A 188 7.13 -3.05 -12.41
C LEU A 188 7.37 -4.56 -12.26
N LEU A 189 6.39 -5.29 -11.72
CA LEU A 189 6.50 -6.74 -11.51
C LEU A 189 6.28 -7.53 -12.80
N THR A 190 5.34 -7.10 -13.65
CA THR A 190 4.92 -7.86 -14.84
C THR A 190 5.66 -7.46 -16.11
N ALA A 191 6.17 -6.23 -16.17
CA ALA A 191 6.74 -5.60 -17.36
C ALA A 191 5.81 -5.64 -18.61
N LYS A 192 4.52 -5.92 -18.44
CA LYS A 192 3.52 -5.97 -19.54
C LYS A 192 2.88 -4.63 -19.83
N VAL A 193 2.80 -3.78 -18.81
CA VAL A 193 2.28 -2.42 -18.92
C VAL A 193 3.42 -1.46 -18.60
N GLY A 194 3.69 -0.49 -19.47
CA GLY A 194 4.66 0.57 -19.18
C GLY A 194 4.13 1.52 -18.09
N LEU A 195 5.00 2.00 -17.20
CA LEU A 195 4.62 2.95 -16.14
C LEU A 195 3.90 4.20 -16.67
N LEU A 196 4.35 4.73 -17.81
CA LEU A 196 3.72 5.89 -18.45
C LEU A 196 2.27 5.60 -18.86
N ASN A 197 1.96 4.37 -19.29
CA ASN A 197 0.60 3.97 -19.62
C ASN A 197 -0.28 3.90 -18.37
N ALA A 198 0.25 3.41 -17.25
CA ALA A 198 -0.47 3.40 -15.97
C ALA A 198 -0.80 4.82 -15.50
N PHE A 199 0.15 5.77 -15.59
CA PHE A 199 -0.09 7.19 -15.34
C PHE A 199 -1.14 7.78 -16.29
N ARG A 200 -1.01 7.51 -17.58
CA ARG A 200 -1.95 8.00 -18.59
C ARG A 200 -3.38 7.51 -18.32
N TRP A 201 -3.55 6.23 -18.01
CA TRP A 201 -4.87 5.68 -17.67
C TRP A 201 -5.45 6.28 -16.39
N LEU A 202 -4.62 6.64 -15.40
CA LEU A 202 -5.09 7.37 -14.22
C LEU A 202 -5.71 8.71 -14.60
N PHE A 203 -5.03 9.50 -15.44
CA PHE A 203 -5.55 10.78 -15.93
C PHE A 203 -6.81 10.60 -16.78
N GLU A 204 -6.81 9.69 -17.75
CA GLU A 204 -7.96 9.44 -18.62
C GLU A 204 -9.19 8.98 -17.82
N CYS A 205 -9.03 8.01 -16.92
CA CYS A 205 -10.13 7.51 -16.09
C CYS A 205 -10.66 8.56 -15.13
N THR A 206 -9.78 9.36 -14.53
CA THR A 206 -10.19 10.46 -13.67
C THR A 206 -10.97 11.52 -14.46
N GLY A 207 -10.47 11.90 -15.65
CA GLY A 207 -11.15 12.83 -16.55
C GLY A 207 -12.53 12.33 -16.99
N MET A 208 -12.68 11.04 -17.30
CA MET A 208 -13.98 10.44 -17.62
C MET A 208 -14.99 10.58 -16.47
N ILE A 209 -14.57 10.39 -15.22
CA ILE A 209 -15.44 10.58 -14.06
C ILE A 209 -15.87 12.04 -13.93
N PHE A 210 -14.94 12.99 -14.05
CA PHE A 210 -15.27 14.42 -13.97
C PHE A 210 -16.22 14.85 -15.10
N HIS A 211 -15.98 14.43 -16.34
CA HIS A 211 -16.90 14.70 -17.45
C HIS A 211 -18.27 14.06 -17.25
N GLY A 212 -18.33 12.86 -16.67
CA GLY A 212 -19.59 12.21 -16.31
C GLY A 212 -20.37 13.01 -15.27
N LEU A 213 -19.71 13.49 -14.22
CA LEU A 213 -20.32 14.33 -13.18
C LEU A 213 -20.80 15.67 -13.74
N GLN A 214 -20.04 16.29 -14.65
CA GLN A 214 -20.45 17.54 -15.30
C GLN A 214 -21.76 17.40 -16.08
N LYS A 215 -22.06 16.22 -16.65
CA LYS A 215 -23.32 15.97 -17.37
C LYS A 215 -24.53 15.77 -16.45
N LEU A 216 -24.31 15.57 -15.15
CA LEU A 216 -25.36 15.32 -14.16
C LEU A 216 -25.75 16.59 -13.36
N LEU A 217 -24.95 17.65 -13.46
CA LEU A 217 -25.17 18.97 -12.84
C LEU A 217 -25.77 19.93 -13.86
#